data_AF-A0A9W7TWI7-F1
#
_entry.id   AF-A0A9W7TWI7-F1
#
_cell.length_a   1.000
_cell.length_b   1.000
_cell.length_c   1.000
_cell.angle_alpha   90.00
_cell.angle_beta   90.00
_cell.angle_gamma   90.00
#
_symmetry.space_group_name_H-M   'P 1'
#
loop_
_entity.id
_entity.type
_entity.pdbx_description
1 polymer ?
#
loop_
_entity_poly.entity_id
_entity_poly.type
_entity_poly.pdbx_seq_one_letter_code
_entity_poly.pdbx_strand_id
1 'polypeptide(L)'
;MLTTAVIILGLANLGQVHRVAGEDLDMAPNSVDDKYEGCRQDMLNHLETFKKKEISSNLNFAGTWEKYKDKTGNDQLTANHCSTRTGKANYIDETYGWYSLHFLLTDAIQILNKKQKEAQTNCMTTYRGINVPFSESALNHEVRFGQIASSSTDRAVAKIYGDDKFCFEIQTCEGADVSTYSKYGDNEREVLIPPYEKFKVTAVKKDDWCKTVFYLKSTGTQSNLNCKFVQEYEKIKHNTL
;
A
#
# COMPACT_ATOMS: atom_id res chain seq x y z
N MET A 1 -8.28 -25.36 6.44
CA MET A 1 -7.94 -25.19 5.01
C MET A 1 -8.40 -23.80 4.59
N LEU A 2 -7.50 -22.81 4.59
CA LEU A 2 -7.77 -21.49 4.01
C LEU A 2 -7.64 -21.62 2.50
N THR A 3 -8.75 -21.94 1.83
CA THR A 3 -8.82 -21.93 0.36
C THR A 3 -8.83 -20.48 -0.10
N THR A 4 -7.66 -20.03 -0.57
CA THR A 4 -7.47 -19.05 -1.65
C THR A 4 -8.32 -17.77 -1.57
N ALA A 5 -7.92 -16.81 -0.73
CA ALA A 5 -8.17 -15.40 -1.03
C ALA A 5 -6.91 -14.85 -1.70
N VAL A 6 -6.84 -14.95 -3.03
CA VAL A 6 -5.81 -14.29 -3.82
C VAL A 6 -6.29 -12.87 -4.07
N ILE A 7 -5.75 -11.91 -3.31
CA ILE A 7 -6.07 -10.50 -3.52
C ILE A 7 -5.09 -9.96 -4.54
N ILE A 8 -5.61 -9.71 -5.74
CA ILE A 8 -4.86 -9.23 -6.90
C ILE A 8 -4.91 -7.71 -6.90
N LEU A 9 -3.76 -7.09 -6.70
CA LEU A 9 -3.60 -5.65 -6.71
C LEU A 9 -2.98 -5.24 -8.03
N GLY A 10 -3.46 -4.13 -8.54
CA GLY A 10 -2.86 -3.38 -9.63
C GLY A 10 -3.22 -1.94 -9.35
N LEU A 11 -2.30 -1.19 -8.71
CA LEU A 11 -2.59 0.20 -8.32
C LEU A 11 -2.28 1.13 -9.50
N ALA A 12 -3.29 1.38 -10.35
CA ALA A 12 -3.24 2.51 -11.26
C ALA A 12 -3.37 3.82 -10.46
N ASN A 13 -2.35 4.68 -10.54
CA ASN A 13 -2.41 6.05 -10.04
C ASN A 13 -3.48 6.82 -10.83
N LEU A 14 -4.67 7.00 -10.26
CA LEU A 14 -5.60 8.03 -10.70
C LEU A 14 -5.70 9.11 -9.62
N GLY A 15 -4.74 10.02 -9.65
CA GLY A 15 -4.88 11.34 -9.03
C GLY A 15 -5.05 12.38 -10.12
N GLN A 16 -6.29 12.74 -10.46
CA GLN A 16 -6.56 14.02 -11.12
C GLN A 16 -6.78 15.08 -10.04
N VAL A 17 -5.83 16.01 -9.84
CA VAL A 17 -6.16 17.36 -9.35
C VAL A 17 -5.18 18.38 -9.94
N HIS A 18 -5.74 19.39 -10.58
CA HIS A 18 -5.08 20.64 -10.96
C HIS A 18 -4.57 21.38 -9.69
N ARG A 19 -3.25 21.61 -9.57
CA ARG A 19 -2.60 22.92 -9.34
C ARG A 19 -1.11 22.76 -9.05
N VAL A 20 -0.33 23.70 -9.58
CA VAL A 20 1.13 23.79 -9.53
C VAL A 20 1.59 24.25 -8.15
N ALA A 21 1.92 23.28 -7.29
CA ALA A 21 2.88 23.34 -6.19
C ALA A 21 3.32 21.88 -5.95
N GLY A 22 4.62 21.61 -5.80
CA GLY A 22 5.11 20.25 -5.57
C GLY A 22 4.60 19.72 -4.22
N GLU A 23 4.14 18.46 -4.17
CA GLU A 23 3.91 17.78 -2.89
C GLU A 23 5.27 17.55 -2.20
N ASP A 24 5.34 17.78 -0.89
CA ASP A 24 6.53 17.43 -0.10
C ASP A 24 6.46 15.95 0.28
N LEU A 25 7.57 15.23 0.11
CA LEU A 25 7.70 13.90 0.67
C LEU A 25 7.94 14.02 2.18
N ASP A 26 7.06 13.42 2.97
CA ASP A 26 7.13 13.43 4.42
C ASP A 26 7.05 12.02 5.01
N MET A 27 6.91 11.93 6.33
CA MET A 27 6.75 10.67 7.06
C MET A 27 5.30 10.15 7.06
N ALA A 28 4.39 10.79 6.34
CA ALA A 28 2.97 10.52 6.27
C ALA A 28 2.32 10.32 7.66
N PRO A 29 2.26 11.35 8.52
CA PRO A 29 1.80 11.20 9.91
C PRO A 29 0.31 10.83 10.03
N ASN A 30 -0.48 11.11 8.98
CA ASN A 30 -1.94 10.94 8.93
C ASN A 30 -2.38 9.68 8.19
N SER A 31 -1.44 8.81 7.82
CA SER A 31 -1.73 7.57 7.10
C SER A 31 -2.38 6.51 7.98
N VAL A 32 -3.19 5.66 7.36
CA VAL A 32 -3.47 4.32 7.87
C VAL A 32 -2.31 3.41 7.51
N ASP A 33 -1.50 3.09 8.51
CA ASP A 33 -0.21 2.40 8.40
C ASP A 33 -0.11 1.17 9.31
N ASP A 34 -1.25 0.67 9.80
CA ASP A 34 -1.33 -0.42 10.77
C ASP A 34 -0.62 -1.68 10.26
N LYS A 35 0.28 -2.23 11.09
CA LYS A 35 1.03 -3.46 10.82
C LYS A 35 0.34 -4.71 11.32
N TYR A 36 -0.70 -4.55 12.16
CA TYR A 36 -1.43 -5.61 12.83
C TYR A 36 -0.55 -6.50 13.72
N GLU A 37 0.48 -5.91 14.33
CA GLU A 37 1.41 -6.62 15.20
C GLU A 37 0.69 -7.07 16.48
N GLY A 38 0.61 -8.39 16.66
CA GLY A 38 -0.02 -9.01 17.82
C GLY A 38 -1.53 -9.24 17.72
N CYS A 39 -2.21 -8.75 16.67
CA CYS A 39 -3.67 -8.89 16.50
C CYS A 39 -4.09 -9.52 15.15
N ARG A 40 -3.14 -10.10 14.40
CA ARG A 40 -3.43 -10.77 13.13
C ARG A 40 -4.55 -11.81 13.26
N GLN A 41 -4.51 -12.63 14.32
CA GLN A 41 -5.51 -13.68 14.52
C GLN A 41 -6.88 -13.10 14.87
N ASP A 42 -6.94 -12.03 15.66
CA ASP A 42 -8.19 -11.38 16.05
C ASP A 42 -8.86 -10.72 14.83
N MET A 43 -8.04 -10.07 13.98
CA MET A 43 -8.50 -9.55 12.69
C MET A 43 -9.07 -10.67 11.79
N LEU A 44 -8.43 -11.84 11.73
CA LEU A 44 -8.94 -13.00 10.98
C LEU A 44 -10.23 -13.55 11.59
N ASN A 45 -10.32 -13.66 12.91
CA ASN A 45 -11.49 -14.17 13.63
C ASN A 45 -12.73 -13.30 13.41
N HIS A 46 -12.52 -11.99 13.24
CA HIS A 46 -13.60 -11.01 13.07
C HIS A 46 -13.77 -10.51 11.65
N LEU A 47 -12.98 -11.01 10.69
CA LEU A 47 -12.96 -10.56 9.31
C LEU A 47 -14.35 -10.55 8.66
N GLU A 48 -15.10 -11.64 8.78
CA GLU A 48 -16.45 -11.71 8.19
C GLU A 48 -17.42 -10.70 8.81
N THR A 49 -17.29 -10.44 10.11
CA THR A 49 -18.11 -9.45 10.80
C THR A 49 -17.77 -8.04 10.34
N PHE A 50 -16.48 -7.72 10.25
CA PHE A 50 -16.00 -6.42 9.80
C PHE A 50 -16.40 -6.15 8.35
N LYS A 51 -16.15 -7.10 7.45
CA LYS A 51 -16.58 -7.00 6.04
C LYS A 51 -18.08 -6.75 5.91
N LYS A 52 -18.93 -7.46 6.66
CA LYS A 52 -20.39 -7.24 6.61
C LYS A 52 -20.76 -5.82 7.06
N LYS A 53 -20.15 -5.31 8.12
CA LYS A 53 -20.35 -3.93 8.61
C LYS A 53 -19.89 -2.91 7.56
N GLU A 54 -18.78 -3.16 6.88
CA GLU A 54 -18.24 -2.27 5.85
C GLU A 54 -19.09 -2.28 4.56
N ILE A 55 -19.53 -3.46 4.10
CA ILE A 55 -20.45 -3.59 2.96
C ILE A 55 -21.76 -2.85 3.20
N SER A 56 -22.30 -2.90 4.43
CA SER A 56 -23.58 -2.23 4.73
C SER A 56 -23.47 -0.72 4.88
N SER A 57 -22.29 -0.20 5.23
CA SER A 57 -22.09 1.22 5.55
C SER A 57 -21.31 2.00 4.49
N ASN A 58 -20.57 1.33 3.60
CA ASN A 58 -19.73 1.96 2.59
C ASN A 58 -20.06 1.40 1.19
N LEU A 59 -20.87 2.13 0.42
CA LEU A 59 -21.27 1.74 -0.93
C LEU A 59 -20.08 1.55 -1.88
N ASN A 60 -19.01 2.34 -1.71
CA ASN A 60 -17.79 2.17 -2.50
C ASN A 60 -17.10 0.86 -2.15
N PHE A 61 -16.95 0.54 -0.86
CA PHE A 61 -16.41 -0.75 -0.43
C PHE A 61 -17.28 -1.90 -0.92
N ALA A 62 -18.60 -1.81 -0.80
CA ALA A 62 -19.52 -2.83 -1.27
C ALA A 62 -19.37 -3.09 -2.78
N GLY A 63 -19.35 -2.02 -3.58
CA GLY A 63 -19.16 -2.10 -5.03
C GLY A 63 -17.79 -2.67 -5.40
N THR A 64 -16.72 -2.25 -4.71
CA THR A 64 -15.38 -2.83 -4.89
C THR A 64 -15.41 -4.31 -4.51
N TRP A 65 -15.84 -4.67 -3.30
CA TRP A 65 -15.85 -6.04 -2.81
C TRP A 65 -16.63 -6.98 -3.74
N GLU A 66 -17.85 -6.62 -4.13
CA GLU A 66 -18.67 -7.42 -5.05
C GLU A 66 -18.01 -7.60 -6.42
N LYS A 67 -17.32 -6.56 -6.91
CA LYS A 67 -16.62 -6.61 -8.19
C LYS A 67 -15.42 -7.56 -8.18
N TYR A 68 -14.77 -7.80 -7.04
CA TYR A 68 -13.50 -8.53 -6.98
C TYR A 68 -13.53 -9.82 -6.13
N LYS A 69 -14.60 -10.09 -5.36
CA LYS A 69 -14.68 -11.25 -4.43
C LYS A 69 -14.52 -12.63 -5.10
N ASP A 70 -15.01 -12.78 -6.33
CA ASP A 70 -15.07 -14.08 -7.04
C ASP A 70 -14.11 -14.13 -8.23
N LYS A 71 -13.33 -13.07 -8.43
CA LYS A 71 -12.46 -12.95 -9.60
C LYS A 71 -11.10 -13.55 -9.30
N THR A 72 -10.78 -14.61 -10.03
CA THR A 72 -9.43 -15.16 -10.14
C THR A 72 -8.80 -14.63 -11.42
N GLY A 73 -7.63 -14.00 -11.31
CA GLY A 73 -6.79 -13.59 -12.44
C GLY A 73 -7.48 -12.88 -13.60
N ASN A 74 -8.02 -11.66 -13.41
CA ASN A 74 -8.17 -10.71 -14.53
C ASN A 74 -8.61 -9.26 -14.21
N ASP A 75 -8.69 -8.79 -12.96
CA ASP A 75 -9.30 -7.46 -12.68
C ASP A 75 -8.59 -6.64 -11.58
N GLN A 76 -8.44 -5.33 -11.81
CA GLN A 76 -7.62 -4.38 -11.03
C GLN A 76 -8.30 -3.87 -9.75
N LEU A 77 -7.69 -4.02 -8.57
CA LEU A 77 -8.12 -3.28 -7.37
C LEU A 77 -7.61 -1.83 -7.40
N THR A 78 -8.46 -0.90 -7.84
CA THR A 78 -8.26 0.54 -7.56
C THR A 78 -8.81 0.84 -6.17
N ALA A 79 -8.09 0.46 -5.12
CA ALA A 79 -8.42 0.93 -3.77
C ALA A 79 -8.21 2.45 -3.72
N ASN A 80 -9.15 3.19 -3.14
CA ASN A 80 -9.10 4.66 -3.04
C ASN A 80 -7.88 5.11 -2.21
N HIS A 81 -6.77 5.35 -2.91
CA HIS A 81 -5.46 5.78 -2.46
C HIS A 81 -5.51 6.97 -1.47
N CYS A 82 -6.50 7.85 -1.64
CA CYS A 82 -6.68 9.02 -0.76
C CYS A 82 -7.12 8.62 0.65
N SER A 83 -7.97 7.60 0.81
CA SER A 83 -8.47 7.21 2.13
C SER A 83 -7.35 6.69 3.02
N THR A 84 -6.38 5.95 2.48
CA THR A 84 -5.24 5.44 3.25
C THR A 84 -4.28 6.55 3.65
N ARG A 85 -3.97 7.50 2.75
CA ARG A 85 -2.96 8.55 2.98
C ARG A 85 -3.33 9.53 4.09
N THR A 86 -4.63 9.80 4.29
CA THR A 86 -5.13 10.77 5.27
C THR A 86 -6.15 10.19 6.25
N GLY A 87 -6.31 8.87 6.29
CA GLY A 87 -7.41 8.19 6.99
C GLY A 87 -7.18 7.90 8.47
N LYS A 88 -6.04 8.30 9.07
CA LYS A 88 -5.72 7.94 10.46
C LYS A 88 -6.81 8.34 11.46
N ALA A 89 -7.36 9.55 11.36
CA ALA A 89 -8.45 9.99 12.23
C ALA A 89 -9.68 9.08 12.08
N ASN A 90 -10.09 8.82 10.84
CA ASN A 90 -11.22 7.92 10.55
C ASN A 90 -10.96 6.49 11.04
N TYR A 91 -9.70 6.03 11.05
CA TYR A 91 -9.31 4.72 11.57
C TYR A 91 -9.48 4.64 13.09
N ILE A 92 -9.14 5.72 13.79
CA ILE A 92 -9.27 5.81 15.24
C ILE A 92 -10.74 5.97 15.64
N ASP A 93 -11.50 6.75 14.87
CA ASP A 93 -12.91 7.06 15.12
C ASP A 93 -13.88 6.01 14.56
N GLU A 94 -13.38 4.84 14.14
CA GLU A 94 -14.17 3.71 13.63
C GLU A 94 -14.97 3.99 12.33
N THR A 95 -14.59 5.01 11.55
CA THR A 95 -15.27 5.43 10.31
C THR A 95 -14.50 5.14 9.01
N TYR A 96 -13.29 4.56 9.09
CA TYR A 96 -12.40 4.34 7.95
C TYR A 96 -12.97 3.47 6.82
N GLY A 97 -13.93 2.57 7.07
CA GLY A 97 -14.69 1.87 6.04
C GLY A 97 -13.90 0.95 5.07
N TRP A 98 -12.60 0.75 5.31
CA TRP A 98 -11.70 -0.09 4.52
C TRP A 98 -10.75 -0.93 5.40
N TYR A 99 -11.09 -1.15 6.68
CA TYR A 99 -10.37 -1.98 7.63
C TYR A 99 -10.06 -3.37 7.09
N SER A 100 -11.07 -4.10 6.58
CA SER A 100 -10.86 -5.49 6.15
C SER A 100 -9.95 -5.58 4.92
N LEU A 101 -10.14 -4.67 3.95
CA LEU A 101 -9.29 -4.64 2.76
C LEU A 101 -7.86 -4.24 3.15
N HIS A 102 -7.68 -3.16 3.92
CA HIS A 102 -6.36 -2.74 4.36
C HIS A 102 -5.61 -3.85 5.12
N PHE A 103 -6.32 -4.57 6.00
CA PHE A 103 -5.78 -5.72 6.72
C PHE A 103 -5.34 -6.84 5.77
N LEU A 104 -6.23 -7.30 4.90
CA LEU A 104 -5.92 -8.42 4.01
C LEU A 104 -4.77 -8.10 3.05
N LEU A 105 -4.69 -6.86 2.57
CA LEU A 105 -3.60 -6.39 1.72
C LEU A 105 -2.27 -6.36 2.48
N THR A 106 -2.29 -5.83 3.69
CA THR A 106 -1.11 -5.78 4.56
C THR A 106 -0.62 -7.18 4.90
N ASP A 107 -1.53 -8.09 5.27
CA ASP A 107 -1.22 -9.48 5.60
C ASP A 107 -0.65 -10.23 4.38
N ALA A 108 -1.23 -10.03 3.19
CA ALA A 108 -0.73 -10.63 1.95
C ALA A 108 0.70 -10.19 1.63
N ILE A 109 1.00 -8.88 1.73
CA ILE A 109 2.36 -8.35 1.53
C ILE A 109 3.34 -8.99 2.52
N GLN A 110 2.99 -9.05 3.81
CA GLN A 110 3.84 -9.63 4.85
C GLN A 110 4.14 -11.12 4.60
N ILE A 111 3.12 -11.91 4.24
CA ILE A 111 3.28 -13.34 3.93
C ILE A 111 4.18 -13.54 2.72
N LEU A 112 3.94 -12.80 1.64
CA LEU A 112 4.69 -12.92 0.38
C LEU A 112 6.13 -12.48 0.55
N ASN A 113 6.37 -11.31 1.17
CA ASN A 113 7.71 -10.82 1.45
C ASN A 113 8.51 -11.83 2.28
N LYS A 114 7.91 -12.41 3.33
CA LYS A 114 8.56 -13.45 4.14
C LYS A 114 8.97 -14.66 3.30
N LYS A 115 8.04 -15.18 2.48
CA LYS A 115 8.31 -16.33 1.60
C LYS A 115 9.41 -16.02 0.56
N GLN A 116 9.44 -14.81 0.04
CA GLN A 116 10.43 -14.38 -0.95
C GLN A 116 11.82 -14.21 -0.33
N LYS A 117 11.91 -13.67 0.89
CA LYS A 117 13.15 -13.57 1.66
C LYS A 117 13.75 -14.93 2.04
N GLU A 118 12.92 -15.96 2.18
CA GLU A 118 13.41 -17.34 2.35
C GLU A 118 14.11 -17.88 1.10
N ALA A 119 13.76 -17.37 -0.10
CA ALA A 119 14.29 -17.82 -1.38
C ALA A 119 15.44 -16.95 -1.93
N GLN A 120 15.52 -15.66 -1.57
CA GLN A 120 16.50 -14.72 -2.13
C GLN A 120 16.81 -13.53 -1.19
N THR A 121 17.56 -12.53 -1.68
CA THR A 121 18.10 -11.40 -0.88
C THR A 121 17.02 -10.63 -0.12
N ASN A 122 17.39 -10.04 1.04
CA ASN A 122 16.48 -9.34 1.96
C ASN A 122 15.77 -8.10 1.38
N CYS A 123 16.24 -7.55 0.25
CA CYS A 123 15.68 -6.35 -0.36
C CYS A 123 15.70 -6.46 -1.89
N MET A 124 14.82 -5.70 -2.55
CA MET A 124 14.73 -5.64 -4.01
C MET A 124 14.70 -4.19 -4.50
N THR A 125 15.20 -3.96 -5.71
CA THR A 125 15.14 -2.65 -6.38
C THR A 125 13.91 -2.62 -7.28
N THR A 126 13.09 -1.59 -7.11
CA THR A 126 11.87 -1.36 -7.88
C THR A 126 11.78 0.09 -8.36
N TYR A 127 10.84 0.34 -9.25
CA TYR A 127 10.66 1.60 -9.94
C TYR A 127 9.20 2.03 -9.89
N ARG A 128 8.95 3.32 -9.68
CA ARG A 128 7.59 3.88 -9.66
C ARG A 128 7.59 5.22 -10.40
N GLY A 129 6.73 5.36 -11.41
CA GLY A 129 6.45 6.64 -12.05
C GLY A 129 5.22 7.32 -11.44
N ILE A 130 5.25 8.64 -11.35
CA ILE A 130 4.11 9.44 -10.88
C ILE A 130 3.98 10.75 -11.67
N ASN A 131 2.74 11.16 -11.91
CA ASN A 131 2.40 12.41 -12.61
C ASN A 131 2.18 13.61 -11.67
N VAL A 132 2.58 13.49 -10.40
CA VAL A 132 2.49 14.55 -9.39
C VAL A 132 3.88 15.11 -9.15
N PRO A 133 4.08 16.43 -9.21
CA PRO A 133 5.38 17.03 -8.92
C PRO A 133 5.72 16.88 -7.44
N PHE A 134 6.98 16.53 -7.16
CA PHE A 134 7.53 16.50 -5.80
C PHE A 134 8.64 17.52 -5.65
N SER A 135 8.75 18.11 -4.45
CA SER A 135 9.86 18.99 -4.12
C SER A 135 11.19 18.20 -4.05
N GLU A 136 12.24 18.77 -4.64
CA GLU A 136 13.60 18.21 -4.54
C GLU A 136 14.21 18.40 -3.13
N SER A 137 13.55 19.15 -2.24
CA SER A 137 13.97 19.36 -0.84
C SER A 137 13.99 18.08 0.00
N ALA A 138 13.39 16.99 -0.50
CA ALA A 138 13.34 15.71 0.19
C ALA A 138 14.72 15.03 0.32
N LEU A 139 15.77 15.50 -0.39
CA LEU A 139 17.13 14.95 -0.25
C LEU A 139 17.57 14.91 1.21
N ASN A 140 18.15 13.78 1.63
CA ASN A 140 18.58 13.52 3.00
C ASN A 140 17.46 13.51 4.05
N HIS A 141 16.18 13.50 3.67
CA HIS A 141 15.08 13.29 4.61
C HIS A 141 14.65 11.81 4.64
N GLU A 142 14.14 11.37 5.80
CA GLU A 142 13.37 10.14 5.87
C GLU A 142 11.95 10.42 5.41
N VAL A 143 11.42 9.52 4.59
CA VAL A 143 10.11 9.62 3.98
C VAL A 143 9.39 8.28 4.06
N ARG A 144 8.07 8.33 3.92
CA ARG A 144 7.21 7.14 3.89
C ARG A 144 6.02 7.43 2.99
N PHE A 145 5.61 6.45 2.19
CA PHE A 145 4.46 6.63 1.31
C PHE A 145 3.15 6.79 2.10
N GLY A 146 3.02 6.17 3.29
CA GLY A 146 1.83 6.30 4.15
C GLY A 146 0.61 5.57 3.59
N GLN A 147 0.82 4.68 2.66
CA GLN A 147 -0.19 3.92 1.96
C GLN A 147 0.52 2.83 1.17
N ILE A 148 -0.22 1.81 0.77
CA ILE A 148 0.36 0.79 -0.10
C ILE A 148 0.76 1.46 -1.42
N ALA A 149 2.04 1.35 -1.75
CA ALA A 149 2.61 1.92 -2.96
C ALA A 149 2.93 0.80 -3.95
N SER A 150 2.42 0.93 -5.18
CA SER A 150 2.79 0.02 -6.26
C SER A 150 4.04 0.50 -6.97
N SER A 151 4.88 -0.45 -7.35
CA SER A 151 6.11 -0.26 -8.10
C SER A 151 6.30 -1.46 -9.03
N SER A 152 7.28 -1.39 -9.92
CA SER A 152 7.63 -2.48 -10.83
C SER A 152 9.11 -2.80 -10.71
N THR A 153 9.50 -4.06 -10.87
CA THR A 153 10.92 -4.40 -11.08
C THR A 153 11.43 -3.98 -12.47
N ASP A 154 10.53 -3.61 -13.38
CA ASP A 154 10.81 -3.13 -14.72
C ASP A 154 10.68 -1.61 -14.82
N ARG A 155 11.81 -0.96 -15.09
CA ARG A 155 11.89 0.50 -15.25
C ARG A 155 11.03 1.02 -16.42
N ALA A 156 10.92 0.25 -17.50
CA ALA A 156 10.14 0.66 -18.67
C ALA A 156 8.64 0.69 -18.35
N VAL A 157 8.17 -0.27 -17.55
CA VAL A 157 6.80 -0.30 -17.02
C VAL A 157 6.55 0.93 -16.16
N ALA A 158 7.41 1.18 -15.17
CA ALA A 158 7.25 2.30 -14.26
C ALA A 158 7.22 3.66 -14.97
N LYS A 159 8.04 3.83 -16.02
CA LYS A 159 8.11 5.07 -16.81
C LYS A 159 6.76 5.45 -17.43
N ILE A 160 5.97 4.46 -17.87
CA ILE A 160 4.68 4.68 -18.53
C ILE A 160 3.67 5.36 -17.59
N TYR A 161 3.70 5.06 -16.28
CA TYR A 161 2.74 5.63 -15.31
C TYR A 161 3.05 7.07 -14.87
N GLY A 162 4.24 7.59 -15.18
CA GLY A 162 4.70 8.91 -14.73
C GLY A 162 5.01 9.90 -15.84
N ASP A 163 4.62 9.60 -17.09
CA ASP A 163 4.94 10.38 -18.30
C ASP A 163 6.40 10.86 -18.31
N ASP A 164 7.32 10.04 -17.78
CA ASP A 164 8.75 10.35 -17.55
C ASP A 164 9.09 11.63 -16.76
N LYS A 165 8.16 12.21 -16.01
CA LYS A 165 8.38 13.46 -15.27
C LYS A 165 9.02 13.25 -13.90
N PHE A 166 8.34 12.50 -13.02
CA PHE A 166 8.80 12.24 -11.65
C PHE A 166 8.78 10.74 -11.41
N CYS A 167 9.93 10.20 -11.01
CA CYS A 167 10.08 8.77 -10.80
C CYS A 167 10.86 8.47 -9.53
N PHE A 168 10.67 7.26 -9.01
CA PHE A 168 11.37 6.73 -7.86
C PHE A 168 12.13 5.47 -8.29
N GLU A 169 13.39 5.38 -7.90
CA GLU A 169 14.13 4.12 -7.80
C GLU A 169 14.19 3.75 -6.31
N ILE A 170 13.60 2.63 -5.95
CA ILE A 170 13.31 2.27 -4.57
C ILE A 170 14.00 0.95 -4.25
N GLN A 171 14.93 0.97 -3.29
CA GLN A 171 15.41 -0.25 -2.65
C GLN A 171 14.50 -0.53 -1.44
N THR A 172 13.52 -1.42 -1.64
CA THR A 172 12.55 -1.86 -0.62
C THR A 172 12.96 -3.19 -0.02
N CYS A 173 12.79 -3.34 1.29
CA CYS A 173 13.01 -4.57 2.03
C CYS A 173 11.69 -5.16 2.56
N GLU A 174 10.62 -4.36 2.65
CA GLU A 174 9.30 -4.83 3.11
C GLU A 174 8.32 -5.06 1.97
N GLY A 175 8.68 -4.68 0.74
CA GLY A 175 7.88 -4.89 -0.45
C GLY A 175 7.79 -6.37 -0.85
N ALA A 176 6.67 -6.74 -1.46
CA ALA A 176 6.43 -8.08 -1.97
C ALA A 176 6.19 -8.06 -3.47
N ASP A 177 6.89 -8.93 -4.20
CA ASP A 177 6.58 -9.21 -5.59
C ASP A 177 5.21 -9.90 -5.67
N VAL A 178 4.27 -9.26 -6.36
CA VAL A 178 2.91 -9.77 -6.55
C VAL A 178 2.66 -10.15 -8.00
N SER A 179 3.68 -10.23 -8.85
CA SER A 179 3.55 -10.49 -10.29
C SER A 179 2.74 -11.75 -10.58
N THR A 180 2.98 -12.84 -9.84
CA THR A 180 2.21 -14.11 -9.99
C THR A 180 0.73 -13.99 -9.63
N TYR A 181 0.38 -12.93 -8.88
CA TYR A 181 -0.97 -12.61 -8.47
C TYR A 181 -1.53 -11.43 -9.26
N SER A 182 -0.71 -10.62 -9.93
CA SER A 182 -1.19 -9.47 -10.72
C SER A 182 -1.90 -9.93 -11.98
N LYS A 183 -2.94 -9.19 -12.40
CA LYS A 183 -3.60 -9.37 -13.70
C LYS A 183 -2.58 -9.34 -14.85
N TYR A 184 -1.60 -8.46 -14.71
CA TYR A 184 -0.65 -8.18 -15.76
C TYR A 184 0.56 -9.10 -15.73
N GLY A 185 0.68 -9.94 -14.69
CA GLY A 185 1.73 -10.93 -14.60
C GLY A 185 3.12 -10.32 -14.76
N ASP A 186 3.93 -11.02 -15.54
CA ASP A 186 5.28 -10.60 -15.91
C ASP A 186 5.34 -9.33 -16.78
N ASN A 187 4.19 -8.82 -17.27
CA ASN A 187 4.16 -7.58 -18.05
C ASN A 187 4.32 -6.34 -17.15
N GLU A 188 3.73 -6.34 -15.95
CA GLU A 188 3.90 -5.23 -15.00
C GLU A 188 5.00 -5.50 -13.97
N ARG A 189 5.29 -6.78 -13.68
CA ARG A 189 6.25 -7.20 -12.65
C ARG A 189 6.08 -6.45 -11.32
N GLU A 190 4.83 -6.38 -10.88
CA GLU A 190 4.40 -5.49 -9.82
C GLU A 190 4.95 -5.91 -8.45
N VAL A 191 5.40 -4.92 -7.70
CA VAL A 191 5.83 -5.02 -6.30
C VAL A 191 5.03 -4.02 -5.49
N LEU A 192 4.40 -4.52 -4.43
CA LEU A 192 3.69 -3.68 -3.48
C LEU A 192 4.55 -3.41 -2.26
N ILE A 193 4.64 -2.15 -1.90
CA ILE A 193 5.39 -1.66 -0.74
C ILE A 193 4.38 -1.29 0.34
N PRO A 194 4.51 -1.81 1.58
CA PRO A 194 3.56 -1.55 2.64
C PRO A 194 3.65 -0.09 3.15
N PRO A 195 2.57 0.41 3.78
CA PRO A 195 2.46 1.82 4.18
C PRO A 195 3.46 2.25 5.27
N TYR A 196 4.04 1.28 5.99
CA TYR A 196 4.90 1.49 7.16
C TYR A 196 6.40 1.44 6.86
N GLU A 197 6.83 1.16 5.63
CA GLU A 197 8.26 1.14 5.29
C GLU A 197 8.83 2.55 5.20
N LYS A 198 9.96 2.79 5.85
CA LYS A 198 10.68 4.07 5.84
C LYS A 198 11.81 4.06 4.83
N PHE A 199 11.99 5.17 4.15
CA PHE A 199 13.05 5.35 3.17
C PHE A 199 13.87 6.60 3.44
N LYS A 200 15.19 6.50 3.32
CA LYS A 200 16.05 7.67 3.18
C LYS A 200 16.12 8.06 1.71
N VAL A 201 15.86 9.33 1.39
CA VAL A 201 16.14 9.87 0.05
C VAL A 201 17.63 10.14 -0.06
N THR A 202 18.34 9.30 -0.82
CA THR A 202 19.81 9.34 -0.93
C THR A 202 20.29 10.21 -2.09
N ALA A 203 19.47 10.41 -3.11
CA ALA A 203 19.76 11.28 -4.24
C ALA A 203 18.46 11.77 -4.91
N VAL A 204 18.53 12.96 -5.50
CA VAL A 204 17.54 13.49 -6.44
C VAL A 204 18.32 13.99 -7.65
N LYS A 205 18.10 13.38 -8.82
CA LYS A 205 18.86 13.73 -10.04
C LYS A 205 18.02 13.54 -11.30
N LYS A 206 18.43 14.20 -12.38
CA LYS A 206 17.95 13.89 -13.73
C LYS A 206 18.58 12.57 -14.20
N ASP A 207 17.83 11.75 -14.92
CA ASP A 207 18.31 10.47 -15.45
C ASP A 207 17.73 10.23 -16.86
N ASP A 208 18.36 9.35 -17.65
CA ASP A 208 18.00 9.16 -19.06
C ASP A 208 16.60 8.56 -19.24
N TRP A 209 16.10 7.86 -18.22
CA TRP A 209 14.78 7.24 -18.24
C TRP A 209 13.68 8.14 -17.67
N CYS A 210 14.02 9.18 -16.90
CA CYS A 210 13.05 10.05 -16.25
C CYS A 210 13.65 11.42 -15.87
N LYS A 211 12.89 12.49 -16.07
CA LYS A 211 13.35 13.88 -15.91
C LYS A 211 13.84 14.19 -14.50
N THR A 212 13.17 13.66 -13.47
CA THR A 212 13.62 13.73 -12.07
C THR A 212 13.41 12.37 -11.40
N VAL A 213 14.48 11.80 -10.86
CA VAL A 213 14.50 10.52 -10.15
C VAL A 213 14.90 10.71 -8.69
N PHE A 214 14.05 10.24 -7.79
CA PHE A 214 14.32 10.13 -6.36
C PHE A 214 14.83 8.72 -6.05
N TYR A 215 15.98 8.64 -5.39
CA TYR A 215 16.59 7.38 -4.96
C TYR A 215 16.27 7.13 -3.50
N LEU A 216 15.52 6.07 -3.23
CA LEU A 216 15.03 5.72 -1.90
C LEU A 216 15.69 4.44 -1.44
N LYS A 217 16.26 4.46 -0.23
CA LYS A 217 16.81 3.27 0.43
C LYS A 217 16.06 2.97 1.71
N SER A 218 15.57 1.74 1.84
CA SER A 218 14.90 1.27 3.06
C SER A 218 15.78 1.48 4.30
N THR A 219 15.15 1.96 5.36
CA THR A 219 15.78 2.23 6.68
C THR A 219 15.02 1.56 7.83
N GLY A 220 14.14 0.62 7.50
CA GLY A 220 13.31 -0.11 8.45
C GLY A 220 11.84 0.30 8.38
N THR A 221 11.12 0.09 9.47
CA THR A 221 9.68 0.33 9.53
C THR A 221 9.31 1.28 10.66
N GLN A 222 8.19 1.98 10.49
CA GLN A 222 7.52 2.74 11.54
C GLN A 222 6.03 2.72 11.23
N SER A 223 5.21 2.55 12.26
CA SER A 223 3.76 2.65 12.15
C SER A 223 3.22 3.50 13.30
N ASN A 224 2.21 4.31 13.02
CA ASN A 224 1.55 5.18 13.99
C ASN A 224 0.21 4.60 14.46
N LEU A 225 -0.18 3.42 13.97
CA LEU A 225 -1.37 2.68 14.33
C LEU A 225 -0.98 1.23 14.61
N ASN A 226 -1.59 0.63 15.63
CA ASN A 226 -1.49 -0.81 15.82
C ASN A 226 -2.78 -1.35 16.45
N CYS A 227 -3.47 -2.21 15.71
CA CYS A 227 -4.59 -3.02 16.19
C CYS A 227 -5.78 -2.26 16.79
N LYS A 228 -5.85 -0.94 16.62
CA LYS A 228 -6.80 -0.08 17.35
C LYS A 228 -8.24 -0.51 17.13
N PHE A 229 -8.61 -0.77 15.89
CA PHE A 229 -9.96 -1.15 15.50
C PHE A 229 -10.45 -2.46 16.15
N VAL A 230 -9.67 -3.53 16.06
CA VAL A 230 -10.07 -4.84 16.61
C VAL A 230 -10.07 -4.84 18.14
N GLN A 231 -9.15 -4.12 18.76
CA GLN A 231 -9.10 -3.98 20.22
C GLN A 231 -10.34 -3.27 20.77
N GLU A 232 -10.82 -2.20 20.12
CA GLU A 232 -12.06 -1.54 20.55
C GLU A 232 -13.28 -2.43 20.33
N TYR A 233 -13.34 -3.15 19.21
CA TYR A 233 -14.41 -4.11 18.95
C TYR A 233 -14.51 -5.20 20.03
N GLU A 234 -13.37 -5.77 20.44
CA GLU A 234 -13.34 -6.80 21.48
C GLU A 234 -13.78 -6.26 22.85
N LYS A 235 -13.36 -5.04 23.22
CA LYS A 235 -13.82 -4.39 24.46
C LYS A 235 -15.33 -4.22 24.50
N ILE A 236 -15.93 -3.73 23.41
CA ILE A 236 -17.38 -3.53 23.32
C ILE A 236 -18.11 -4.87 23.44
N LYS A 237 -17.62 -5.91 22.73
CA LYS A 237 -18.19 -7.25 22.77
C LYS A 237 -18.15 -7.85 24.18
N HIS A 238 -17.05 -7.68 24.91
CA HIS A 238 -16.92 -8.14 26.30
C HIS A 238 -17.84 -7.41 27.27
N ASN A 239 -18.16 -6.13 27.04
CA ASN A 239 -19.08 -5.37 27.88
C ASN A 239 -20.58 -5.59 27.57
N THR A 240 -20.88 -6.31 26.48
CA THR A 240 -22.26 -6.57 26.02
C THR A 240 -22.70 -8.02 26.30
N LEU A 241 -21.80 -8.86 26.84
CA LEU A 241 -22.04 -10.25 27.27
C LEU A 241 -22.05 -10.32 28.80
#